data_AF-X0UPL1-F1
#
_entry.id   AF-X0UPL1-F1
#
_cell.length_a   1.000
_cell.length_b   1.000
_cell.length_c   1.000
_cell.angle_alpha   90.00
_cell.angle_beta   90.00
_cell.angle_gamma   90.00
#
_symmetry.space_group_name_H-M   'P 1'
#
loop_
_entity.id
_entity.type
_entity.pdbx_description
1 polymer ?
#
loop_
_entity_poly.entity_id
_entity_poly.type
_entity_poly.pdbx_seq_one_letter_code
_entity_poly.pdbx_strand_id
1 'polypeptide(L)'
;ALSFWKVEMCFIAPDALQMPEHYIKELREKGIKCHKTSDVFEVSPKLDILYVTRIQQERFPDPLEYEKYKNAYRLDITLLDHIKKDLKIMHPLPRVGEINAELDDTEHAIYFEQAANGVAVRKALLALVLGKEK
;
A
#
# COMPACT_ATOMS: atom_id res chain seq x y z
N ALA A 1 -6.04 11.82 0.50
CA ALA A 1 -7.36 11.19 0.27
C ALA A 1 -7.88 10.57 1.55
N LEU A 2 -7.30 9.47 2.06
CA LEU A 2 -7.82 8.75 3.23
C LEU A 2 -8.03 9.61 4.50
N SER A 3 -7.40 10.79 4.57
CA SER A 3 -7.61 11.76 5.64
C SER A 3 -9.01 12.36 5.75
N PHE A 4 -9.89 12.16 4.77
CA PHE A 4 -11.29 12.59 4.85
C PHE A 4 -12.18 11.62 5.65
N TRP A 5 -11.63 10.49 6.10
CA TRP A 5 -12.36 9.45 6.83
C TRP A 5 -11.72 9.16 8.19
N LYS A 6 -12.48 8.52 9.08
CA LYS A 6 -11.98 8.07 10.37
C LYS A 6 -11.20 6.77 10.19
N VAL A 7 -9.89 6.91 9.99
CA VAL A 7 -8.95 5.80 9.78
C VAL A 7 -7.74 5.92 10.72
N GLU A 8 -7.05 4.80 10.90
CA GLU A 8 -5.71 4.74 11.49
C GLU A 8 -4.73 4.29 10.40
N MET A 9 -3.56 4.91 10.33
CA MET A 9 -2.57 4.64 9.29
C MET A 9 -1.29 4.06 9.90
N CYS A 10 -0.87 2.91 9.40
CA CYS A 10 0.42 2.29 9.73
C CYS A 10 1.36 2.44 8.53
N PHE A 11 2.55 2.99 8.74
CA PHE A 11 3.60 3.16 7.74
C PHE A 11 4.73 2.16 8.01
N ILE A 12 4.85 1.18 7.12
CA ILE A 12 5.77 0.05 7.24
C ILE A 12 6.90 0.26 6.23
N ALA A 13 8.08 0.66 6.71
CA ALA A 13 9.23 0.95 5.87
C ALA A 13 10.53 0.88 6.69
N PRO A 14 11.69 0.57 6.06
CA PRO A 14 12.98 0.82 6.69
C PRO A 14 13.11 2.30 7.02
N ASP A 15 13.90 2.64 8.04
CA ASP A 15 14.05 4.02 8.51
C ASP A 15 14.40 5.01 7.38
N ALA A 16 15.23 4.58 6.43
CA ALA A 16 15.64 5.39 5.29
C ALA A 16 14.51 5.72 4.29
N LEU A 17 13.45 4.91 4.24
CA LEU A 17 12.32 5.06 3.31
C LEU A 17 11.02 5.36 4.05
N GLN A 18 11.11 5.73 5.32
CA GLN A 18 9.95 5.99 6.15
C GLN A 18 9.17 7.22 5.66
N MET A 19 7.86 7.24 5.93
CA MET A 19 6.98 8.34 5.54
C MET A 19 7.55 9.70 6.03
N PRO A 20 7.75 10.68 5.13
CA PRO A 20 8.28 11.99 5.50
C PRO A 20 7.48 12.65 6.62
N GLU A 21 8.19 13.27 7.58
CA GLU A 21 7.57 13.78 8.81
C GLU A 21 6.54 14.89 8.56
N HIS A 22 6.68 15.65 7.47
CA HIS A 22 5.69 16.68 7.11
C HIS A 22 4.31 16.08 6.80
N TYR A 23 4.24 14.89 6.15
CA TYR A 23 2.97 14.20 5.92
C TYR A 23 2.39 13.66 7.22
N ILE A 24 3.23 13.10 8.10
CA ILE A 24 2.79 12.61 9.42
C ILE A 24 2.22 13.74 10.26
N LYS A 25 2.87 14.91 10.25
CA LYS A 25 2.40 16.11 10.94
C LYS A 25 1.03 16.54 10.40
N GLU A 26 0.88 16.66 9.09
CA GLU A 26 -0.39 17.03 8.46
C GLU A 26 -1.52 16.05 8.82
N LEU A 27 -1.25 14.75 8.84
CA LEU A 27 -2.23 13.73 9.23
C LEU A 27 -2.63 13.86 10.70
N ARG A 28 -1.67 14.08 11.60
CA ARG A 28 -1.92 14.27 13.03
C ARG A 28 -2.71 15.55 13.32
N GLU A 29 -2.44 16.64 12.59
CA GLU A 29 -3.21 17.89 12.66
C GLU A 29 -4.69 17.67 12.26
N LYS A 30 -4.95 16.71 11.38
CA LYS A 30 -6.31 16.25 11.02
C LYS A 30 -6.89 15.22 11.99
N GLY A 31 -6.20 14.93 13.10
CA GLY A 31 -6.66 13.97 14.13
C GLY A 31 -6.47 12.50 13.75
N ILE A 32 -5.68 12.17 12.74
CA ILE A 32 -5.45 10.80 12.28
C ILE A 32 -4.33 10.16 13.08
N LYS A 33 -4.59 8.97 13.63
CA LYS A 33 -3.58 8.17 14.30
C LYS A 33 -2.60 7.60 13.28
N CYS A 34 -1.32 7.81 13.53
CA CYS A 34 -0.23 7.37 12.66
C CYS A 34 0.77 6.53 13.47
N HIS A 35 1.00 5.29 13.03
CA HIS A 35 2.03 4.39 13.56
C HIS A 35 3.13 4.20 12.52
N LYS A 36 4.40 4.19 12.95
CA LYS A 36 5.56 3.95 12.09
C LYS A 36 6.26 2.70 12.60
N THR A 37 6.52 1.74 11.73
CA THR A 37 7.31 0.54 12.05
C THR A 37 8.14 0.12 10.84
N SER A 38 9.15 -0.68 11.07
CA SER A 38 9.90 -1.38 10.02
C SER A 38 9.50 -2.86 9.91
N ASP A 39 8.65 -3.36 10.81
CA ASP A 39 8.21 -4.75 10.85
C ASP A 39 6.73 -4.87 10.46
N VAL A 40 6.45 -5.63 9.41
CA VAL A 40 5.08 -5.91 8.95
C VAL A 40 4.31 -6.74 9.97
N PHE A 41 4.97 -7.67 10.66
CA PHE A 41 4.33 -8.61 11.57
C PHE A 41 3.82 -7.93 12.85
N GLU A 42 4.48 -6.84 13.28
CA GLU A 42 4.07 -6.04 14.44
C GLU A 42 2.63 -5.49 14.31
N VAL A 43 2.25 -5.09 13.09
CA VAL A 43 0.95 -4.43 12.83
C VAL A 43 -0.03 -5.31 12.06
N SER A 44 0.44 -6.32 11.33
CA SER A 44 -0.37 -7.19 10.49
C SER A 44 -1.66 -7.74 11.14
N PRO A 45 -1.72 -8.10 12.45
CA PRO A 45 -2.95 -8.63 13.05
C PRO A 45 -4.06 -7.59 13.20
N LYS A 46 -3.72 -6.30 13.09
CA LYS A 46 -4.65 -5.17 13.30
C LYS A 46 -5.10 -4.52 12.00
N LEU A 47 -4.42 -4.80 10.88
CA LEU A 47 -4.72 -4.19 9.60
C LEU A 47 -6.02 -4.72 9.02
N ASP A 48 -6.76 -3.85 8.32
CA ASP A 48 -7.91 -4.22 7.48
C ASP A 48 -7.53 -4.20 5.99
N ILE A 49 -6.63 -3.28 5.61
CA ILE A 49 -6.06 -3.16 4.27
C ILE A 49 -4.54 -3.11 4.38
N LEU A 50 -3.86 -3.97 3.62
CA LEU A 50 -2.41 -3.91 3.43
C LEU A 50 -2.13 -3.37 2.02
N TYR A 51 -1.77 -2.08 1.93
CA TYR A 51 -1.44 -1.43 0.67
C TYR A 51 0.06 -1.48 0.42
N VAL A 52 0.49 -2.38 -0.44
CA VAL A 52 1.90 -2.68 -0.71
C VAL A 52 2.37 -1.84 -1.89
N THR A 53 3.65 -1.44 -1.90
CA THR A 53 4.26 -0.71 -3.01
C THR A 53 5.62 -1.29 -3.37
N ARG A 54 5.95 -1.33 -4.66
CA ARG A 54 7.32 -1.58 -5.12
C ARG A 54 8.29 -0.52 -4.61
N ILE A 55 9.53 -0.92 -4.33
CA ILE A 55 10.63 0.02 -4.18
C ILE A 55 10.93 0.63 -5.55
N GLN A 56 10.83 1.96 -5.64
CA GLN A 56 10.98 2.70 -6.88
C GLN A 56 12.46 2.96 -7.18
N GLN A 57 13.12 2.03 -7.88
CA GLN A 57 14.52 2.13 -8.28
C GLN A 57 14.85 3.49 -8.91
N GLU A 58 13.94 4.03 -9.73
CA GLU A 58 14.10 5.30 -10.42
C GLU A 58 14.20 6.54 -9.51
N ARG A 59 13.96 6.39 -8.20
CA ARG A 59 14.04 7.48 -7.21
C ARG A 59 15.34 7.49 -6.41
N PHE A 60 16.18 6.46 -6.55
CA PHE A 60 17.45 6.39 -5.85
C PHE A 60 18.55 7.11 -6.65
N PRO A 61 19.33 8.00 -6.02
CA PRO A 61 20.46 8.65 -6.68
C PRO A 61 21.62 7.68 -6.91
N ASP A 62 21.74 6.65 -6.07
CA ASP A 62 22.77 5.62 -6.15
C ASP A 62 22.13 4.22 -6.30
N PRO A 63 22.44 3.48 -7.39
CA PRO A 63 22.00 2.10 -7.56
C PRO A 63 22.41 1.17 -6.40
N LEU A 64 23.53 1.41 -5.73
CA LEU A 64 23.95 0.60 -4.57
C LEU A 64 23.03 0.80 -3.36
N GLU A 65 22.39 1.96 -3.24
CA GLU A 65 21.41 2.22 -2.20
C GLU A 65 20.11 1.46 -2.47
N TYR A 66 19.67 1.42 -3.73
CA TYR A 66 18.52 0.61 -4.14
C TYR A 66 18.72 -0.88 -3.83
N GLU A 67 19.90 -1.42 -4.12
CA GLU A 67 20.24 -2.83 -3.88
C GLU A 67 20.08 -3.25 -2.41
N LYS A 68 20.26 -2.32 -1.46
CA LYS A 68 20.05 -2.57 -0.02
C LYS A 68 18.58 -2.78 0.33
N TYR A 69 17.66 -2.13 -0.40
CA TYR A 69 16.24 -2.09 -0.04
C TYR A 69 15.33 -2.86 -0.99
N LYS A 70 15.79 -3.26 -2.18
CA LYS A 70 14.96 -3.88 -3.22
C LYS A 70 14.19 -5.13 -2.80
N ASN A 71 14.65 -5.81 -1.75
CA ASN A 71 14.02 -6.99 -1.16
C ASN A 71 13.71 -6.81 0.34
N ALA A 72 13.63 -5.56 0.83
CA ALA A 72 13.42 -5.27 2.24
C ALA A 72 12.10 -5.86 2.76
N TYR A 73 11.09 -5.93 1.89
CA TYR A 73 9.84 -6.64 2.17
C TYR A 73 9.53 -7.59 1.04
N ARG A 74 9.24 -8.84 1.41
CA ARG A 74 8.73 -9.88 0.53
C ARG A 74 7.57 -10.52 1.25
N LEU A 75 6.38 -10.37 0.70
CA LEU A 75 5.18 -11.00 1.24
C LEU A 75 4.99 -12.34 0.56
N ASP A 76 4.80 -13.37 1.37
CA ASP A 76 4.60 -14.76 0.96
C ASP A 76 3.41 -15.35 1.73
N ILE A 77 3.11 -16.63 1.50
CA ILE A 77 1.95 -17.30 2.11
C ILE A 77 2.01 -17.33 3.64
N THR A 78 3.19 -17.20 4.25
CA THR A 78 3.35 -17.19 5.72
C THR A 78 2.72 -15.95 6.36
N LEU A 79 2.54 -14.87 5.59
CA LEU A 79 1.81 -13.68 6.04
C LEU A 79 0.38 -14.01 6.50
N LEU A 80 -0.26 -15.01 5.88
CA LEU A 80 -1.66 -15.35 6.13
C LEU A 80 -1.93 -15.75 7.59
N ASP A 81 -0.93 -16.32 8.27
CA ASP A 81 -1.03 -16.72 9.68
C ASP A 81 -1.03 -15.53 10.66
N HIS A 82 -0.70 -14.33 10.17
CA HIS A 82 -0.51 -13.13 10.99
C HIS A 82 -1.50 -11.99 10.67
N ILE A 83 -2.38 -12.16 9.68
CA ILE A 83 -3.35 -11.15 9.28
C ILE A 83 -4.77 -11.51 9.72
N LYS A 84 -5.67 -10.52 9.68
CA LYS A 84 -7.11 -10.80 9.83
C LYS A 84 -7.62 -11.59 8.65
N LYS A 85 -8.61 -12.45 8.91
CA LYS A 85 -9.27 -13.28 7.89
C LYS A 85 -9.89 -12.45 6.75
N ASP A 86 -10.38 -11.24 7.03
CA ASP A 86 -11.01 -10.35 6.07
C ASP A 86 -10.06 -9.27 5.50
N LEU A 87 -8.78 -9.28 5.88
CA LEU A 87 -7.80 -8.32 5.37
C LEU A 87 -7.69 -8.42 3.85
N LYS A 88 -7.63 -7.26 3.17
CA LYS A 88 -7.36 -7.20 1.73
C LYS A 88 -5.97 -6.63 1.42
N ILE A 89 -5.26 -7.30 0.52
CA ILE A 89 -3.95 -6.92 0.02
C ILE A 89 -4.14 -6.16 -1.30
N MET A 90 -3.70 -4.91 -1.31
CA MET A 90 -3.77 -3.99 -2.44
C MET A 90 -2.37 -3.66 -2.94
N HIS A 91 -2.25 -3.37 -4.23
CA HIS A 91 -0.98 -3.01 -4.86
C HIS A 91 -1.24 -2.16 -6.12
N PRO A 92 -0.53 -1.03 -6.32
CA PRO A 92 -0.75 -0.16 -7.49
C PRO A 92 -0.28 -0.76 -8.82
N LEU A 93 0.57 -1.79 -8.75
CA LEU A 93 1.24 -2.46 -9.88
C LEU A 93 2.18 -1.52 -10.68
N PRO A 94 3.12 -2.06 -11.49
CA PRO A 94 3.53 -3.47 -11.54
C PRO A 94 4.22 -3.90 -10.25
N ARG A 95 4.14 -5.20 -9.91
CA ARG A 95 4.95 -5.80 -8.85
C ARG A 95 6.22 -6.41 -9.43
N VAL A 96 7.30 -6.46 -8.66
CA VAL A 96 8.60 -7.00 -9.09
C VAL A 96 9.00 -8.24 -8.29
N GLY A 97 8.88 -8.18 -6.96
CA GLY A 97 9.26 -9.28 -6.07
C GLY A 97 8.78 -9.12 -4.62
N GLU A 98 8.13 -8.00 -4.32
CA GLU A 98 7.59 -7.64 -3.02
C GLU A 98 6.33 -8.44 -2.64
N ILE A 99 5.62 -9.04 -3.60
CA ILE A 99 4.49 -9.96 -3.38
C ILE A 99 4.76 -11.22 -4.19
N ASN A 100 4.83 -12.37 -3.51
CA ASN A 100 4.97 -13.69 -4.13
C ASN A 100 3.67 -14.08 -4.87
N ALA A 101 3.80 -14.77 -6.01
CA ALA A 101 2.69 -15.19 -6.86
C ALA A 101 1.75 -16.20 -6.18
N GLU A 102 2.22 -16.93 -5.17
CA GLU A 102 1.37 -17.83 -4.38
C GLU A 102 0.24 -17.10 -3.62
N LEU A 103 0.38 -15.80 -3.40
CA LEU A 103 -0.67 -14.99 -2.78
C LEU A 103 -1.82 -14.68 -3.76
N ASP A 104 -1.61 -14.84 -5.07
CA ASP A 104 -2.59 -14.50 -6.13
C ASP A 104 -3.89 -15.28 -5.98
N ASP A 105 -3.78 -16.55 -5.60
CA ASP A 105 -4.91 -17.48 -5.49
C ASP A 105 -5.65 -17.37 -4.13
N THR A 106 -5.23 -16.43 -3.27
CA THR A 106 -5.82 -16.22 -1.95
C THR A 106 -6.99 -15.24 -2.00
N GLU A 107 -7.96 -15.39 -1.10
CA GLU A 107 -9.07 -14.44 -0.98
C GLU A 107 -8.65 -13.03 -0.53
N HIS A 108 -7.41 -12.87 -0.08
CA HIS A 108 -6.84 -11.62 0.38
C HIS A 108 -6.35 -10.75 -0.77
N ALA A 109 -5.87 -11.34 -1.87
CA ALA A 109 -5.28 -10.62 -2.99
C ALA A 109 -6.34 -9.96 -3.90
N ILE A 110 -6.43 -8.63 -3.86
CA ILE A 110 -7.41 -7.87 -4.67
C ILE A 110 -6.77 -6.89 -5.65
N TYR A 111 -5.46 -6.91 -5.84
CA TYR A 111 -4.75 -5.93 -6.69
C TYR A 111 -5.10 -6.04 -8.18
N PHE A 112 -5.50 -7.21 -8.67
CA PHE A 112 -6.04 -7.34 -10.04
C PHE A 112 -7.45 -6.75 -10.16
N GLU A 113 -8.31 -7.00 -9.18
CA GLU A 113 -9.64 -6.38 -9.10
C GLU A 113 -9.53 -4.85 -8.98
N GLN A 114 -8.60 -4.37 -8.14
CA GLN A 114 -8.26 -2.95 -8.00
C GLN A 114 -7.86 -2.33 -9.35
N ALA A 115 -7.04 -3.00 -10.15
CA ALA A 115 -6.63 -2.52 -11.46
C ALA A 115 -7.83 -2.46 -12.44
N ALA A 116 -8.69 -3.48 -12.43
CA ALA A 116 -9.91 -3.52 -13.23
C ALA A 116 -10.90 -2.40 -12.84
N ASN A 117 -11.06 -2.14 -11.54
CA ASN A 117 -11.87 -1.05 -11.01
C ASN A 117 -11.40 0.33 -11.51
N GLY A 118 -10.12 0.48 -11.83
CA GLY A 118 -9.56 1.69 -12.44
C GLY A 118 -10.23 2.08 -13.77
N VAL A 119 -10.76 1.13 -14.55
CA VAL A 119 -11.48 1.43 -15.80
C VAL A 119 -12.79 2.16 -15.51
N ALA A 120 -13.59 1.62 -14.58
CA ALA A 120 -14.87 2.21 -14.19
C ALA A 120 -14.68 3.60 -13.57
N VAL A 121 -13.71 3.74 -12.66
CA VAL A 121 -13.38 5.02 -12.01
C VAL A 121 -12.97 6.07 -13.03
N ARG A 122 -12.09 5.74 -13.99
CA ARG A 122 -11.65 6.68 -15.02
C ARG A 122 -12.78 7.05 -15.98
N LYS A 123 -13.63 6.08 -16.35
CA LYS A 123 -14.82 6.35 -17.17
C LYS A 123 -15.77 7.34 -16.48
N ALA A 124 -16.02 7.13 -15.19
CA ALA A 124 -16.83 8.05 -14.38
C ALA A 124 -16.18 9.44 -14.35
N LEU A 125 -14.89 9.53 -14.01
CA LEU A 125 -14.17 10.80 -13.96
C LEU A 125 -14.21 11.57 -15.29
N LEU A 126 -14.01 10.88 -16.41
CA LEU A 126 -14.13 11.48 -17.75
C LEU A 126 -15.55 11.97 -18.03
N ALA A 127 -16.57 11.20 -17.64
CA ALA A 127 -17.95 11.62 -17.81
C ALA A 127 -18.27 12.88 -17.00
N LEU A 128 -17.81 12.97 -15.74
CA LEU A 128 -17.99 14.15 -14.89
C LEU A 128 -17.34 15.39 -15.52
N VAL A 129 -16.05 15.28 -15.87
CA VAL A 129 -15.27 16.40 -16.42
C VAL A 129 -15.80 16.89 -17.78
N LEU A 130 -16.36 16.00 -18.60
CA LEU A 130 -16.92 16.34 -19.91
C LEU A 130 -18.41 16.72 -19.86
N GLY A 131 -19.02 16.83 -18.67
CA GLY A 131 -20.44 17.16 -18.50
C GLY A 131 -21.36 16.11 -19.12
N LYS A 132 -20.95 14.83 -19.10
CA LYS A 132 -21.70 13.67 -19.57
C LYS A 132 -22.34 12.89 -18.42
N GLU A 133 -22.46 13.52 -17.26
CA GLU A 133 -23.24 13.02 -16.13
C GLU A 133 -24.70 12.92 -16.56
N LYS A 134 -25.29 11.72 -16.41
CA LYS A 134 -26.72 11.50 -16.55
C LYS A 134 -27.27 11.11 -15.20
#